data_AF-A0A946CG18-F1
#
_entry.id   AF-A0A946CG18-F1
#
_cell.length_a   1.000
_cell.length_b   1.000
_cell.length_c   1.000
_cell.angle_alpha   90.00
_cell.angle_beta   90.00
_cell.angle_gamma   90.00
#
_symmetry.space_group_name_H-M   'P 1'
#
loop_
_entity.id
_entity.type
_entity.pdbx_description
1 polymer ?
#
loop_
_entity_poly.entity_id
_entity_poly.type
_entity_poly.pdbx_seq_one_letter_code
_entity_poly.pdbx_strand_id
1 'polypeptide(L)'
;MSENNEQSPDNGPSPIGEISQEPSAFEAFLDANQKKLILLGILAVICLVVYVIWTGLGRKDEEEAAAAVAKARTSPDYELVSQEYDGKSAGGSAILLKSQLLWGDQQQQEA
;
A
#
# COMPACT_ATOMS: atom_id res chain seq x y z
N MET A 1 -21.62 -87.09 6.11
CA MET A 1 -22.98 -86.53 6.01
C MET A 1 -23.08 -85.41 7.01
N SER A 2 -23.28 -84.21 6.47
CA SER A 2 -23.90 -82.99 7.00
C SER A 2 -23.45 -82.42 8.34
N GLU A 3 -22.70 -81.32 8.20
CA GLU A 3 -22.29 -80.36 9.22
C GLU A 3 -23.48 -79.70 9.94
N ASN A 4 -23.29 -79.47 11.24
CA ASN A 4 -24.21 -78.76 12.12
C ASN A 4 -24.29 -77.26 11.78
N ASN A 5 -25.50 -76.82 11.44
CA ASN A 5 -26.19 -75.61 11.88
C ASN A 5 -25.38 -74.54 12.62
N GLU A 6 -25.05 -73.41 11.96
CA GLU A 6 -25.01 -72.09 12.60
C GLU A 6 -25.51 -70.99 11.65
N GLN A 7 -26.66 -70.48 12.02
CA GLN A 7 -27.34 -69.31 11.51
C GLN A 7 -26.67 -68.04 12.06
N SER A 8 -26.24 -67.12 11.19
CA SER A 8 -26.62 -65.70 11.20
C SER A 8 -25.82 -64.90 10.17
N PRO A 9 -26.46 -63.96 9.43
CA PRO A 9 -25.73 -63.00 8.62
C PRO A 9 -25.07 -61.99 9.57
N ASP A 10 -23.74 -61.90 9.53
CA ASP A 10 -23.00 -60.84 10.19
C ASP A 10 -23.25 -59.52 9.44
N ASN A 11 -24.45 -58.97 9.61
CA ASN A 11 -24.76 -57.58 9.29
C ASN A 11 -24.23 -56.72 10.44
N GLY A 12 -22.91 -56.68 10.60
CA GLY A 12 -22.27 -55.59 11.31
C GLY A 12 -22.63 -54.29 10.62
N PRO A 13 -22.96 -53.20 11.35
CA PRO A 13 -23.24 -51.92 10.73
C PRO A 13 -22.03 -51.52 9.87
N SER A 14 -22.23 -51.42 8.56
CA SER A 14 -21.24 -50.83 7.65
C SER A 14 -20.87 -49.45 8.20
N PRO A 15 -19.60 -49.00 8.12
CA PRO A 15 -19.18 -47.73 8.70
C PRO A 15 -20.03 -46.56 8.19
N ILE A 16 -21.04 -46.12 8.96
CA ILE A 16 -21.80 -44.87 8.73
C ILE A 16 -20.94 -43.70 9.26
N GLY A 17 -19.71 -43.59 8.78
CA GLY A 17 -18.76 -42.69 9.44
C GLY A 17 -17.34 -42.63 8.91
N GLU A 18 -17.02 -43.23 7.77
CA GLU A 18 -15.95 -42.64 6.95
C GLU A 18 -16.55 -41.41 6.28
N ILE A 19 -16.65 -40.32 7.04
CA ILE A 19 -16.50 -39.02 6.41
C ILE A 19 -15.12 -39.11 5.80
N SER A 20 -15.04 -39.35 4.49
CA SER A 20 -13.82 -39.13 3.72
C SER A 20 -13.36 -37.73 4.05
N GLN A 21 -12.48 -37.64 5.05
CA GLN A 21 -11.66 -36.49 5.36
C GLN A 21 -10.57 -36.46 4.30
N GLU A 22 -10.99 -36.53 3.02
CA GLU A 22 -10.13 -36.16 1.93
C GLU A 22 -9.84 -34.67 2.13
N PRO A 23 -8.56 -34.26 2.02
CA PRO A 23 -8.22 -32.85 2.14
C PRO A 23 -9.13 -32.08 1.19
N SER A 24 -9.78 -31.05 1.73
CA SER A 24 -10.67 -30.20 0.94
C SER A 24 -9.94 -29.79 -0.32
N ALA A 25 -10.64 -29.66 -1.46
CA ALA A 25 -10.00 -29.22 -2.71
C ALA A 25 -9.17 -27.92 -2.53
N PHE A 26 -9.53 -27.12 -1.54
CA PHE A 26 -8.78 -25.97 -1.07
C PHE A 26 -7.44 -26.30 -0.39
N GLU A 27 -7.39 -27.30 0.48
CA GLU A 27 -6.15 -27.75 1.14
C GLU A 27 -5.18 -28.38 0.15
N ALA A 28 -5.68 -29.21 -0.78
CA ALA A 28 -4.85 -29.77 -1.86
C ALA A 28 -4.28 -28.66 -2.77
N PHE A 29 -5.06 -27.61 -3.03
CA PHE A 29 -4.59 -26.44 -3.76
C PHE A 29 -3.52 -25.66 -2.99
N LEU A 30 -3.74 -25.41 -1.70
CA LEU A 30 -2.79 -24.69 -0.85
C LEU A 30 -1.48 -25.47 -0.73
N ASP A 31 -1.52 -26.78 -0.55
CA ASP A 31 -0.33 -27.62 -0.44
C ASP A 31 0.44 -27.66 -1.77
N ALA A 32 -0.25 -27.84 -2.89
CA ALA A 32 0.35 -27.83 -4.23
C ALA A 32 1.01 -26.48 -4.60
N ASN A 33 0.52 -25.37 -4.02
CA ASN A 33 1.01 -24.03 -4.32
C ASN A 33 1.73 -23.35 -3.15
N GLN A 34 1.96 -24.05 -2.03
CA GLN A 34 2.47 -23.48 -0.78
C GLN A 34 3.77 -22.69 -0.99
N LYS A 35 4.72 -23.26 -1.74
CA LYS A 35 6.00 -22.62 -2.07
C LYS A 35 5.81 -21.33 -2.88
N LYS A 36 4.86 -21.32 -3.82
CA LYS A 36 4.55 -20.14 -4.66
C LYS A 36 3.88 -19.05 -3.83
N LEU A 37 2.97 -19.42 -2.93
CA LEU A 37 2.29 -18.51 -2.03
C LEU A 37 3.26 -17.85 -1.04
N ILE A 38 4.21 -18.62 -0.49
CA ILE A 38 5.28 -18.09 0.37
C ILE A 38 6.14 -17.08 -0.41
N LEU A 39 6.56 -17.44 -1.63
CA LEU A 39 7.37 -16.56 -2.46
C LEU A 39 6.61 -15.27 -2.84
N LEU A 40 5.33 -15.39 -3.18
CA LEU A 40 4.45 -14.26 -3.47
C LEU A 40 4.27 -13.37 -2.22
N GLY A 41 4.12 -13.98 -1.04
CA GLY A 41 4.00 -13.25 0.23
C GLY A 41 5.24 -12.42 0.53
N ILE A 42 6.44 -13.01 0.40
CA ILE A 42 7.70 -12.29 0.58
C ILE A 42 7.82 -11.15 -0.44
N LEU A 43 7.51 -11.40 -1.71
CA LEU A 43 7.53 -10.39 -2.76
C LEU A 43 6.56 -9.24 -2.46
N ALA A 44 5.35 -9.55 -1.98
CA ALA A 44 4.34 -8.57 -1.60
C ALA A 44 4.82 -7.68 -0.45
N VAL A 45 5.48 -8.25 0.55
CA VAL A 45 6.07 -7.49 1.66
C VAL A 45 7.16 -6.54 1.15
N ILE A 46 8.04 -7.01 0.26
CA ILE A 46 9.10 -6.16 -0.34
C ILE A 46 8.47 -5.01 -1.14
N CYS A 47 7.49 -5.30 -1.99
CA CYS A 47 6.76 -4.28 -2.75
C CYS A 47 6.09 -3.25 -1.83
N LEU A 48 5.51 -3.68 -0.71
CA LEU A 48 4.88 -2.79 0.25
C LEU A 48 5.90 -1.88 0.94
N VAL A 49 7.06 -2.41 1.32
CA VAL A 49 8.15 -1.60 1.91
C VAL A 49 8.62 -0.55 0.91
N VAL A 50 8.88 -0.94 -0.34
CA VAL A 50 9.29 0.01 -1.40
C VAL A 50 8.22 1.08 -1.61
N TYR A 51 6.94 0.70 -1.66
CA TYR A 51 5.82 1.62 -1.83
C TYR A 51 5.71 2.63 -0.68
N VAL A 52 5.86 2.18 0.57
CA VAL A 52 5.82 3.05 1.76
C VAL A 52 6.99 4.02 1.75
N ILE A 53 8.20 3.58 1.37
CA ILE A 53 9.37 4.47 1.26
C ILE A 53 9.12 5.52 0.17
N TRP A 54 8.68 5.12 -1.02
CA TRP A 54 8.46 6.06 -2.13
C TRP A 54 7.36 7.08 -1.81
N THR A 55 6.25 6.62 -1.23
CA THR A 55 5.17 7.49 -0.73
C THR A 55 5.66 8.39 0.40
N GLY A 56 6.46 7.87 1.33
CA GLY A 56 6.99 8.62 2.46
C GLY A 56 7.98 9.71 2.06
N LEU A 57 8.85 9.46 1.08
CA LEU A 57 9.77 10.45 0.54
C LEU A 57 9.01 11.58 -0.15
N GLY A 58 7.97 11.26 -0.94
CA GLY A 58 7.14 12.29 -1.59
C GLY A 58 6.51 13.27 -0.60
N ARG A 59 6.05 12.78 0.56
CA ARG A 59 5.46 13.64 1.60
C ARG A 59 6.48 14.53 2.29
N LYS A 60 7.71 14.05 2.49
CA LYS A 60 8.79 14.86 3.08
C LYS A 60 9.22 15.98 2.13
N ASP A 61 9.32 15.68 0.84
CA ASP A 61 9.62 16.67 -0.19
C ASP A 61 8.55 17.78 -0.24
N GLU A 62 7.27 17.42 -0.09
CA GLU A 62 6.16 18.38 -0.03
C GLU A 62 6.22 19.26 1.23
N GLU A 63 6.52 18.66 2.40
CA GLU A 63 6.68 19.39 3.66
C GLU A 63 7.87 20.36 3.62
N GLU A 64 9.00 19.93 3.06
CA GLU A 64 10.19 20.76 2.90
C GLU A 64 9.95 21.90 1.91
N ALA A 65 9.25 21.61 0.81
CA ALA A 65 8.85 22.63 -0.17
C ALA A 65 7.89 23.66 0.44
N ALA A 66 6.92 23.23 1.24
CA ALA A 66 6.03 24.14 1.98
C ALA A 66 6.80 24.98 3.01
N ALA A 67 7.77 24.38 3.71
CA ALA A 67 8.63 25.10 4.66
C ALA A 67 9.51 26.15 3.97
N ALA A 68 10.02 25.86 2.77
CA ALA A 68 10.81 26.81 1.98
C ALA A 68 9.98 28.05 1.57
N VAL A 69 8.74 27.83 1.09
CA VAL A 69 7.80 28.94 0.78
C VAL A 69 7.47 29.74 2.04
N ALA A 70 7.23 29.08 3.17
CA ALA A 70 6.89 29.77 4.43
C ALA A 70 8.06 30.58 5.03
N LYS A 71 9.31 30.17 4.74
CA LYS A 71 10.52 30.86 5.20
C LYS A 71 10.86 32.07 4.33
N ALA A 72 10.50 32.06 3.06
CA ALA A 72 10.73 33.19 2.16
C ALA A 72 9.99 34.44 2.67
N ARG A 73 10.64 35.61 2.57
CA ARG A 73 10.08 36.90 3.03
C ARG A 73 10.18 38.00 1.98
N THR A 74 11.02 37.84 0.97
CA THR A 74 11.27 38.86 -0.04
C THR A 74 10.95 38.36 -1.44
N SER A 75 10.67 39.28 -2.37
CA SER A 75 10.41 38.97 -3.79
C SER A 75 11.49 38.08 -4.46
N PRO A 76 12.81 38.32 -4.26
CA PRO A 76 13.83 37.42 -4.79
C PRO A 76 13.86 36.05 -4.09
N ASP A 77 13.51 35.94 -2.80
CA ASP A 77 13.42 34.64 -2.12
C ASP A 77 12.31 33.78 -2.72
N TYR A 78 11.14 34.37 -2.98
CA TYR A 78 10.04 33.65 -3.61
C TYR A 78 10.35 33.23 -5.04
N GLU A 79 11.13 34.03 -5.77
CA GLU A 79 11.60 33.66 -7.11
C GLU A 79 12.52 32.42 -7.06
N LEU A 80 13.46 32.38 -6.12
CA LEU A 80 14.33 31.21 -5.91
C LEU A 80 13.52 29.96 -5.54
N VAL A 81 12.58 30.08 -4.61
CA VAL A 81 11.69 28.96 -4.23
C VAL A 81 10.81 28.52 -5.40
N SER A 82 10.37 29.45 -6.26
CA SER A 82 9.59 29.09 -7.45
C SER A 82 10.39 28.29 -8.48
N GLN A 83 11.68 28.59 -8.64
CA GLN A 83 12.57 27.88 -9.55
C GLN A 83 13.04 26.54 -8.97
N GLU A 84 13.34 26.50 -7.68
CA GLU A 84 13.78 25.28 -6.96
C GLU A 84 12.66 24.23 -6.92
N TYR A 85 11.41 24.66 -6.77
CA TYR A 85 10.24 23.78 -6.70
C TYR A 85 9.34 23.88 -7.94
N ASP A 86 9.92 24.13 -9.12
CA ASP A 86 9.17 24.19 -10.37
C ASP A 86 8.41 22.88 -10.65
N GLY A 87 7.17 23.00 -11.12
CA GLY A 87 6.25 21.87 -11.29
C GLY A 87 5.67 21.27 -10.01
N LYS A 88 6.08 21.70 -8.81
CA LYS A 88 5.46 21.32 -7.51
C LYS A 88 4.52 22.43 -7.00
N SER A 89 3.56 22.08 -6.15
CA SER A 89 2.57 23.04 -5.60
C SER A 89 3.21 24.21 -4.85
N ALA A 90 4.39 23.98 -4.25
CA ALA A 90 5.17 25.02 -3.56
C ALA A 90 5.67 26.11 -4.52
N GLY A 91 6.12 25.75 -5.74
CA GLY A 91 6.59 26.73 -6.72
C GLY A 91 5.46 27.66 -7.18
N GLY A 92 4.27 27.11 -7.44
CA GLY A 92 3.08 27.92 -7.75
C GLY A 92 2.66 28.84 -6.59
N SER A 93 2.75 28.34 -5.35
CA SER A 93 2.45 29.14 -4.15
C SER A 93 3.45 30.28 -3.97
N ALA A 94 4.73 30.05 -4.23
CA ALA A 94 5.77 31.08 -4.17
C ALA A 94 5.52 32.21 -5.17
N ILE A 95 5.12 31.89 -6.40
CA ILE A 95 4.76 32.89 -7.42
C ILE A 95 3.58 33.75 -6.94
N LEU A 96 2.53 33.12 -6.39
CA LEU A 96 1.37 33.85 -5.86
C LEU A 96 1.73 34.79 -4.71
N LEU A 97 2.60 34.35 -3.78
CA LEU A 97 3.06 35.20 -2.67
C LEU A 97 3.95 36.34 -3.16
N LYS A 98 4.82 36.09 -4.15
CA LYS A 98 5.61 37.14 -4.81
C LYS A 98 4.72 38.20 -5.44
N SER A 99 3.69 37.79 -6.19
CA SER A 99 2.75 38.73 -6.82
C SER A 99 2.02 39.59 -5.79
N GLN A 100 1.60 38.99 -4.66
CA GLN A 100 0.95 39.74 -3.58
C GLN A 100 1.90 40.75 -2.92
N LEU A 101 3.16 40.36 -2.70
CA LEU A 101 4.16 41.27 -2.14
C LEU A 101 4.41 42.47 -3.07
N LEU A 102 4.63 42.22 -4.36
CA LEU A 102 4.85 43.26 -5.37
C LEU A 102 3.64 44.20 -5.50
N TRP A 103 2.42 43.65 -5.44
CA TRP A 103 1.21 44.45 -5.45
C TRP A 103 1.13 45.38 -4.23
N GLY A 104 1.41 44.85 -3.03
CA GLY A 104 1.41 45.64 -1.79
C GLY A 104 2.45 46.76 -1.82
N ASP A 105 3.65 46.46 -2.29
CA ASP A 105 4.73 47.43 -2.45
C ASP A 105 4.36 48.54 -3.45
N GLN A 106 3.67 48.21 -4.54
CA GLN A 106 3.18 49.19 -5.50
C GLN A 106 2.13 50.12 -4.86
N GLN A 107 1.15 49.57 -4.14
CA GLN A 107 0.12 50.38 -3.47
C GLN A 107 0.70 51.33 -2.42
N GLN A 108 1.77 50.95 -1.72
CA GLN A 108 2.44 51.82 -0.76
C GLN A 108 3.22 52.96 -1.43
N GLN A 109 3.73 52.76 -2.65
CA GLN A 109 4.44 53.81 -3.39
C GLN A 109 3.50 54.85 -4.01
N GLU A 110 2.24 54.48 -4.24
CA GLU A 110 1.22 55.35 -4.81
C GLU A 110 0.44 56.18 -3.77
N ALA A 111 0.70 55.99 -2.47
CA ALA A 111 0.05 56.70 -1.34
C ALA A 111 0.92 57.82 -0.75
#